data_AF-A0AA35SP87-F1
#
_entry.id   AF-A0AA35SP87-F1
#
_cell.length_a   1.000
_cell.length_b   1.000
_cell.length_c   1.000
_cell.angle_alpha   90.00
_cell.angle_beta   90.00
_cell.angle_gamma   90.00
#
_symmetry.space_group_name_H-M   'P 1'
#
loop_
_entity.id
_entity.type
_entity.pdbx_description
1 polymer ?
#
loop_
_entity_poly.entity_id
_entity_poly.type
_entity_poly.pdbx_seq_one_letter_code
_entity_poly.pdbx_strand_id
1 'polypeptide(L)'
;VVCVYVSGKEVSVIVDPVSIFWRNSCILLVNAPKVIRSFNTERDPFKKREMSSTSQKHRKFVGEPMRNKDVRELAGIGRFYGQRLKTKGFGKARSVLGQYLVLNGDDFMDWLGGACYATPKQQRDCLECLKEWCEQHL
;
A
#
# COMPACT_ATOMS: atom_id res chain seq x y z
N VAL A 1 -34.60 15.71 5.04
CA VAL A 1 -36.04 15.38 5.04
C VAL A 1 -36.33 14.61 3.78
N VAL A 2 -36.82 13.37 3.87
CA VAL A 2 -37.23 12.59 2.70
C VAL A 2 -38.73 12.36 2.83
N CYS A 3 -39.49 12.77 1.81
CA CYS A 3 -40.92 12.48 1.75
C CYS A 3 -41.12 11.04 1.27
N VAL A 4 -41.85 10.25 2.04
CA VAL A 4 -42.23 8.88 1.67
C VAL A 4 -43.75 8.83 1.60
N TYR A 5 -44.29 8.35 0.47
CA TYR A 5 -45.73 8.19 0.28
C TYR A 5 -46.15 6.76 0.62
N VAL A 6 -47.06 6.62 1.58
CA VAL A 6 -47.75 5.36 1.85
C VAL A 6 -49.25 5.60 1.78
N SER A 7 -49.89 5.02 0.76
CA SER A 7 -51.36 4.92 0.62
C SER A 7 -52.15 6.23 0.70
N GLY A 8 -51.70 7.28 0.00
CA GLY A 8 -52.53 8.45 -0.32
C GLY A 8 -52.66 9.53 0.75
N LYS A 9 -51.87 9.51 1.83
CA LYS A 9 -51.70 10.66 2.73
C LYS A 9 -50.21 10.95 2.92
N GLU A 10 -49.85 12.22 2.85
CA GLU A 10 -48.45 12.67 2.93
C GLU A 10 -47.98 12.73 4.39
N VAL A 11 -46.87 12.07 4.72
CA VAL A 11 -46.21 12.18 6.03
C VAL A 11 -44.71 12.37 5.81
N SER A 12 -44.18 13.47 6.33
CA SER A 12 -42.77 13.85 6.21
C SER A 12 -41.98 13.34 7.41
N VAL A 13 -40.88 12.62 7.18
CA VAL A 13 -39.97 12.20 8.27
C VAL A 13 -38.57 12.75 8.03
N ILE A 14 -37.99 13.34 9.08
CA ILE A 14 -36.64 13.90 9.07
C ILE A 14 -35.69 12.78 9.53
N VAL A 15 -34.78 12.35 8.66
CA VAL A 15 -33.70 11.42 9.02
C VAL A 15 -32.36 12.15 8.89
N ASP A 16 -31.61 12.18 9.99
CA ASP A 16 -30.27 12.77 10.12
C ASP A 16 -29.17 11.86 9.53
N PRO A 17 -28.08 12.42 8.97
CA PRO A 17 -27.16 11.70 8.09
C PRO A 17 -25.95 11.10 8.80
N VAL A 18 -26.14 10.33 9.88
CA VAL A 18 -25.01 9.65 10.53
C VAL A 18 -25.38 8.21 10.87
N SER A 19 -25.35 7.31 9.88
CA SER A 19 -25.07 5.88 10.09
C SER A 19 -25.13 5.04 8.81
N ILE A 20 -24.09 4.19 8.64
CA ILE A 20 -24.07 2.88 7.96
C ILE A 20 -23.94 2.96 6.42
N PHE A 21 -22.78 2.73 5.81
CA PHE A 21 -21.95 1.50 5.73
C PHE A 21 -22.60 0.37 4.89
N TRP A 22 -22.05 0.19 3.69
CA TRP A 22 -21.93 -1.04 2.89
C TRP A 22 -23.15 -1.97 2.74
N ARG A 23 -23.60 -2.18 1.50
CA ARG A 23 -23.37 -3.47 0.81
C ARG A 23 -23.81 -3.46 -0.65
N ASN A 24 -22.96 -4.07 -1.46
CA ASN A 24 -23.25 -4.60 -2.78
C ASN A 24 -24.60 -5.34 -2.82
N SER A 25 -25.43 -5.04 -3.82
CA SER A 25 -25.92 -6.04 -4.77
C SER A 25 -26.84 -5.40 -5.81
N CYS A 26 -26.37 -5.47 -7.05
CA CYS A 26 -27.08 -5.54 -8.34
C CYS A 26 -28.60 -5.34 -8.37
N ILE A 27 -29.10 -4.61 -9.37
CA ILE A 27 -29.83 -5.19 -10.51
C ILE A 27 -30.01 -4.15 -11.63
N LEU A 28 -30.03 -4.69 -12.84
CA LEU A 28 -29.81 -4.13 -14.17
C LEU A 28 -31.04 -3.44 -14.80
N LEU A 29 -30.77 -2.84 -15.98
CA LEU A 29 -31.60 -2.65 -17.20
C LEU A 29 -31.95 -1.18 -17.48
N VAL A 30 -31.66 -0.57 -18.64
CA VAL A 30 -32.06 -0.96 -20.01
C VAL A 30 -31.23 -0.31 -21.16
N ASN A 31 -30.91 -1.14 -22.17
CA ASN A 31 -30.56 -0.99 -23.63
C ASN A 31 -30.27 0.37 -24.34
N ALA A 32 -29.15 0.46 -25.12
CA ALA A 32 -29.03 0.37 -26.62
C ALA A 32 -27.60 0.83 -27.12
N PRO A 33 -27.18 0.76 -28.42
CA PRO A 33 -25.94 0.09 -28.85
C PRO A 33 -24.82 0.94 -29.53
N LYS A 34 -23.67 0.29 -29.75
CA LYS A 34 -22.54 0.56 -30.68
C LYS A 34 -21.26 1.26 -30.16
N VAL A 35 -20.19 0.45 -30.24
CA VAL A 35 -18.77 0.75 -30.51
C VAL A 35 -17.87 1.15 -29.34
N ILE A 36 -16.83 0.31 -29.21
CA ILE A 36 -15.69 0.33 -28.30
C ILE A 36 -14.76 1.51 -28.62
N ARG A 37 -14.07 1.99 -27.57
CA ARG A 37 -13.06 3.06 -27.47
C ARG A 37 -13.67 4.35 -26.92
N SER A 38 -13.39 4.70 -25.67
CA SER A 38 -12.03 5.04 -25.29
C SER A 38 -11.89 5.03 -23.77
N PHE A 39 -10.87 4.31 -23.30
CA PHE A 39 -10.15 4.63 -22.09
C PHE A 39 -9.87 6.13 -22.08
N ASN A 40 -10.41 6.88 -21.13
CA ASN A 40 -9.87 8.18 -20.79
C ASN A 40 -10.01 8.47 -19.30
N THR A 41 -8.95 8.09 -18.59
CA THR A 41 -8.10 9.04 -17.87
C THR A 41 -8.82 9.99 -16.92
N GLU A 42 -9.34 9.46 -15.81
CA GLU A 42 -9.46 10.28 -14.60
C GLU A 42 -8.11 10.30 -13.90
N ARG A 43 -7.34 11.34 -14.24
CA ARG A 43 -6.16 11.77 -13.49
C ARG A 43 -6.63 12.22 -12.12
N ASP A 44 -6.37 11.38 -11.12
CA ASP A 44 -6.42 11.74 -9.70
C ASP A 44 -5.65 13.06 -9.46
N PRO A 45 -6.33 14.16 -9.08
CA PRO A 45 -5.71 15.48 -8.91
C PRO A 45 -4.88 15.60 -7.63
N PHE A 46 -4.79 14.54 -6.81
CA PHE A 46 -3.87 14.39 -5.70
C PHE A 46 -2.93 13.20 -5.88
N LYS A 47 -2.55 12.88 -7.14
CA LYS A 47 -1.25 12.27 -7.42
C LYS A 47 -0.16 13.26 -7.03
N LYS A 48 0.08 13.35 -5.71
CA LYS A 48 1.25 13.95 -5.08
C LYS A 48 2.39 13.43 -5.92
N ARG A 49 3.07 14.32 -6.64
CA ARG A 49 4.25 13.96 -7.43
C ARG A 49 5.15 13.24 -6.45
N GLU A 50 5.18 11.93 -6.57
CA GLU A 50 6.07 11.07 -5.83
C GLU A 50 7.43 11.49 -6.35
N MET A 51 8.06 12.40 -5.61
CA MET A 51 9.46 12.70 -5.79
C MET A 51 10.15 11.41 -5.40
N SER A 52 10.21 10.47 -6.34
CA SER A 52 10.96 9.23 -6.30
C SER A 52 12.44 9.55 -6.40
N SER A 53 12.89 10.54 -5.63
CA SER A 53 14.28 10.61 -5.22
C SER A 53 14.42 9.50 -4.19
N THR A 54 14.65 8.29 -4.70
CA THR A 54 15.07 7.17 -3.87
C THR A 54 16.21 7.69 -2.99
N SER A 55 16.12 7.40 -1.70
CA SER A 55 17.15 7.85 -0.74
C SER A 55 18.54 7.55 -1.30
N GLN A 56 19.54 8.41 -1.08
CA GLN A 56 20.93 8.12 -1.49
C GLN A 56 21.38 6.73 -1.00
N LYS A 57 20.83 6.32 0.15
CA LYS A 57 20.98 5.00 0.75
C LYS A 57 20.39 3.88 -0.11
N HIS A 58 19.18 4.08 -0.66
CA HIS A 58 18.52 3.16 -1.58
C HIS A 58 19.37 2.94 -2.83
N ARG A 59 19.80 4.02 -3.48
CA ARG A 59 20.65 3.95 -4.68
C ARG A 59 21.96 3.19 -4.44
N LYS A 60 22.62 3.49 -3.31
CA LYS A 60 23.84 2.78 -2.90
C LYS A 60 23.57 1.30 -2.64
N PHE A 61 22.42 0.98 -2.07
CA PHE A 61 22.05 -0.39 -1.76
C PHE A 61 21.76 -1.20 -3.03
N VAL A 62 20.97 -0.64 -3.95
CA VAL A 62 20.57 -1.28 -5.21
C VAL A 62 21.74 -1.43 -6.18
N GLY A 63 22.65 -0.45 -6.25
CA GLY A 63 23.79 -0.50 -7.17
C GLY A 63 24.89 -1.51 -6.82
N GLU A 64 24.77 -2.25 -5.72
CA GLU A 64 25.78 -3.19 -5.25
C GLU A 64 25.11 -4.49 -4.73
N PRO A 65 25.68 -5.67 -4.97
CA PRO A 65 25.09 -6.93 -4.54
C PRO A 65 24.97 -7.04 -3.01
N MET A 66 23.83 -7.54 -2.53
CA MET A 66 23.47 -7.72 -1.12
C MET A 66 24.22 -8.91 -0.49
N ARG A 67 25.56 -8.85 -0.38
CA ARG A 67 26.38 -9.98 0.09
C ARG A 67 26.35 -10.14 1.61
N ASN A 68 26.98 -9.21 2.34
CA ASN A 68 27.11 -9.23 3.80
C ASN A 68 26.63 -7.94 4.48
N LYS A 69 25.86 -7.13 3.74
CA LYS A 69 25.34 -5.84 4.22
C LYS A 69 24.41 -6.04 5.42
N ASP A 70 24.54 -5.15 6.40
CA ASP A 70 23.67 -5.14 7.56
C ASP A 70 22.26 -4.67 7.17
N VAL A 71 21.26 -5.10 7.94
CA VAL A 71 19.86 -4.67 7.76
C VAL A 71 19.68 -3.15 7.85
N ARG A 72 20.62 -2.48 8.53
CA ARG A 72 20.69 -1.03 8.65
C ARG A 72 21.02 -0.32 7.35
N GLU A 73 21.44 -1.02 6.30
CA GLU A 73 21.71 -0.43 4.99
C GLU A 73 20.47 -0.37 4.08
N LEU A 74 19.39 -1.07 4.43
CA LEU A 74 18.13 -1.00 3.70
C LEU A 74 17.51 0.40 3.77
N ALA A 75 16.87 0.83 2.67
CA ALA A 75 16.07 2.05 2.69
C ALA A 75 14.91 1.92 3.69
N GLY A 76 14.48 3.02 4.30
CA GLY A 76 13.46 3.01 5.36
C GLY A 76 13.92 2.48 6.73
N ILE A 77 14.98 1.67 6.81
CA ILE A 77 15.47 1.07 8.06
C ILE A 77 16.60 1.90 8.70
N GLY A 78 16.28 2.61 9.78
CA GLY A 78 17.25 3.34 10.60
C GLY A 78 18.00 2.49 11.64
N ARG A 79 18.85 3.13 12.47
CA ARG A 79 19.59 2.45 13.55
C ARG A 79 18.67 1.74 14.54
N PHE A 80 17.58 2.40 14.95
CA PHE A 80 16.62 1.86 15.91
C PHE A 80 15.88 0.63 15.37
N TYR A 81 15.34 0.74 14.15
CA TYR A 81 14.64 -0.36 13.48
C TYR A 81 15.57 -1.54 13.21
N GLY A 82 16.80 -1.26 12.75
CA GLY A 82 17.80 -2.30 12.53
C GLY A 82 18.24 -3.00 13.82
N GLN A 83 18.25 -2.31 14.96
CA GLN A 83 18.52 -2.96 16.26
C GLN A 83 17.38 -3.90 16.64
N ARG A 84 16.12 -3.50 16.47
CA ARG A 84 14.95 -4.34 16.74
C ARG A 84 14.95 -5.58 15.85
N LEU A 85 15.21 -5.41 14.56
CA LEU A 85 15.32 -6.52 13.61
C LEU A 85 16.49 -7.44 13.98
N LYS A 86 17.63 -6.90 14.42
CA LYS A 86 18.77 -7.69 14.89
C LYS A 86 18.42 -8.52 16.14
N THR A 87 17.68 -7.97 17.09
CA THR A 87 17.20 -8.72 18.27
C THR A 87 16.26 -9.86 17.88
N LYS A 88 15.48 -9.70 16.79
CA LYS A 88 14.63 -10.77 16.23
C LYS A 88 15.39 -11.79 15.36
N GLY A 89 16.70 -11.66 15.19
CA GLY A 89 17.52 -12.54 14.34
C GLY A 89 17.67 -12.06 12.88
N PHE A 90 17.03 -10.96 12.49
CA PHE A 90 17.12 -10.37 11.16
C PHE A 90 18.20 -9.28 11.10
N GLY A 91 19.43 -9.62 11.49
CA GLY A 91 20.55 -8.67 11.54
C GLY A 91 21.12 -8.33 10.15
N LYS A 92 20.93 -9.20 9.17
CA LYS A 92 21.49 -9.09 7.81
C LYS A 92 20.40 -8.80 6.78
N ALA A 93 20.74 -8.04 5.75
CA ALA A 93 19.80 -7.70 4.68
C ALA A 93 19.27 -8.95 3.96
N ARG A 94 20.13 -9.96 3.74
CA ARG A 94 19.75 -11.24 3.12
C ARG A 94 18.68 -12.01 3.91
N SER A 95 18.70 -11.92 5.24
CA SER A 95 17.67 -12.55 6.08
C SER A 95 16.31 -11.88 5.91
N VAL A 96 16.29 -10.55 5.78
CA VAL A 96 15.06 -9.78 5.52
C VAL A 96 14.55 -10.03 4.10
N LEU A 97 15.45 -10.13 3.11
CA LEU A 97 15.10 -10.51 1.75
C LEU A 97 14.47 -11.91 1.71
N GLY A 98 15.03 -12.89 2.44
CA GLY A 98 14.43 -14.21 2.54
C GLY A 98 13.00 -14.16 3.08
N GLN A 99 12.76 -13.33 4.10
CA GLN A 99 11.41 -13.12 4.64
C GLN A 99 10.48 -12.48 3.60
N TYR A 100 10.97 -11.52 2.83
CA TYR A 100 10.23 -10.88 1.73
C TYR A 100 9.94 -11.82 0.56
N LEU A 101 10.74 -12.86 0.33
CA LEU A 101 10.43 -13.86 -0.69
C LEU A 101 9.41 -14.90 -0.22
N VAL A 102 9.33 -15.12 1.09
CA VAL A 102 8.35 -16.03 1.72
C VAL A 102 6.99 -15.36 1.89
N LEU A 103 6.98 -14.07 2.23
CA LEU A 103 5.78 -13.26 2.41
C LEU A 103 5.48 -12.46 1.14
N ASN A 104 4.21 -12.21 0.81
CA ASN A 104 3.90 -11.30 -0.29
C ASN A 104 4.23 -9.85 0.09
N GLY A 105 4.28 -8.94 -0.88
CA GLY A 105 4.65 -7.53 -0.65
C GLY A 105 3.80 -6.83 0.41
N ASP A 106 2.50 -7.11 0.46
CA ASP A 106 1.58 -6.53 1.45
C ASP A 106 1.78 -7.16 2.84
N ASP A 107 1.90 -8.49 2.91
CA ASP A 107 2.17 -9.22 4.15
C ASP A 107 3.51 -8.81 4.78
N PHE A 108 4.50 -8.48 3.94
CA PHE A 108 5.79 -7.97 4.38
C PHE A 108 5.66 -6.61 5.07
N MET A 109 4.79 -5.72 4.59
CA MET A 109 4.57 -4.41 5.23
C MET A 109 3.96 -4.59 6.62
N ASP A 110 2.95 -5.44 6.75
CA ASP A 110 2.33 -5.76 8.04
C ASP A 110 3.31 -6.42 9.01
N TRP A 111 4.10 -7.37 8.50
CA TRP A 111 5.18 -7.99 9.26
C TRP A 111 6.20 -6.94 9.73
N LEU A 112 6.63 -6.01 8.87
CA LEU A 112 7.60 -4.98 9.24
C LEU A 112 7.02 -4.03 10.30
N GLY A 113 5.73 -3.73 10.22
CA GLY A 113 4.96 -3.02 11.26
C GLY A 113 5.01 -3.74 12.60
N GLY A 114 4.67 -5.03 12.65
CA GLY A 114 4.75 -5.82 13.89
C GLY A 114 6.19 -6.11 14.35
N ALA A 115 7.15 -6.12 13.42
CA ALA A 115 8.54 -6.46 13.70
C ALA A 115 9.30 -5.32 14.37
N CYS A 116 9.21 -4.12 13.80
CA CYS A 116 10.01 -2.99 14.22
C CYS A 116 9.20 -1.72 14.50
N TYR A 117 7.86 -1.78 14.41
CA TYR A 117 6.94 -0.63 14.55
C TYR A 117 7.24 0.45 13.51
N ALA A 118 7.56 0.04 12.28
CA ALA A 118 7.80 0.96 11.18
C ALA A 118 6.51 1.68 10.76
N THR A 119 6.64 2.95 10.39
CA THR A 119 5.55 3.73 9.79
C THR A 119 5.28 3.24 8.36
N PRO A 120 4.04 3.33 7.84
CA PRO A 120 3.71 2.91 6.46
C PRO A 120 4.61 3.49 5.37
N LYS A 121 5.09 4.73 5.55
CA LYS A 121 6.08 5.32 4.63
C LYS A 121 7.39 4.55 4.60
N GLN A 122 7.92 4.18 5.77
CA GLN A 122 9.18 3.44 5.87
C GLN A 122 9.05 2.01 5.34
N GLN A 123 7.87 1.41 5.54
CA GLN A 123 7.54 0.10 5.00
C GLN A 123 7.57 0.13 3.46
N ARG A 124 6.93 1.13 2.85
CA ARG A 124 6.97 1.34 1.39
C ARG A 124 8.38 1.59 0.87
N ASP A 125 9.14 2.49 1.51
CA ASP A 125 10.53 2.77 1.12
C ASP A 125 11.40 1.50 1.17
N CYS A 126 11.20 0.64 2.17
CA CYS A 126 11.91 -0.64 2.29
C CYS A 126 11.45 -1.66 1.24
N LEU A 127 10.14 -1.74 0.98
CA LEU A 127 9.53 -2.63 0.01
C LEU A 127 10.01 -2.31 -1.42
N GLU A 128 9.98 -1.04 -1.81
CA GLU A 128 10.47 -0.59 -3.12
C GLU A 128 11.96 -0.89 -3.29
N CYS A 129 12.76 -0.70 -2.24
CA CYS A 129 14.19 -1.03 -2.26
C CYS A 129 14.46 -2.52 -2.49
N LEU A 130 13.70 -3.39 -1.82
CA LEU A 130 13.83 -4.83 -2.03
C LEU A 130 13.33 -5.25 -3.41
N LYS A 131 12.21 -4.67 -3.87
CA LYS A 131 11.65 -4.94 -5.19
C LYS A 131 12.62 -4.57 -6.31
N GLU A 132 13.16 -3.36 -6.30
CA GLU A 132 14.12 -2.92 -7.31
C GLU A 132 15.42 -3.73 -7.26
N TRP A 133 15.86 -4.12 -6.06
CA TRP A 133 17.02 -5.01 -5.94
C TRP A 133 16.75 -6.38 -6.56
N CYS A 134 15.57 -6.98 -6.31
CA CYS A 134 15.16 -8.23 -6.92
C CYS A 134 15.13 -8.13 -8.45
N GLU A 135 14.54 -7.07 -9.01
CA GLU A 135 14.48 -6.86 -10.47
C GLU A 135 15.87 -6.76 -11.13
N GLN A 136 16.90 -6.35 -10.39
CA GLN A 136 18.26 -6.19 -10.93
C GLN A 136 19.19 -7.40 -10.67
N HIS A 137 18.92 -8.22 -9.67
CA HIS A 137 19.87 -9.23 -9.16
C HIS A 137 19.32 -10.67 -9.05
N LEU A 138 18.02 -10.88 -9.24
CA LEU A 138 17.36 -12.20 -9.31
C LEU A 138 16.98 -12.52 -10.75
#